data_AF-A0A962CDH8-F1
#
_entry.id   AF-A0A962CDH8-F1
#
_cell.length_a   1.000
_cell.length_b   1.000
_cell.length_c   1.000
_cell.angle_alpha   90.00
_cell.angle_beta   90.00
_cell.angle_gamma   90.00
#
_symmetry.space_group_name_H-M   'P 1'
#
loop_
_entity.id
_entity.type
_entity.pdbx_description
1 polymer ?
#
loop_
_entity_poly.entity_id
_entity_poly.type
_entity_poly.pdbx_seq_one_letter_code
_entity_poly.pdbx_strand_id
1 'polypeptide(L)'
;MTASWRLLPRVMRIAAVVIRYRLDDVIDDAHRFRILRWARLFVPRAPAEVAALPRGARLVLALTELGPIFVKFGQILSTRRDLLPADIADELTSLQDKVTPFAGSEARIAVERALGAAIGERFAAFDEQPLASASI
;
A
#
# COMPACT_ATOMS: atom_id res chain seq x y z
N MET A 1 7.59 0.80 34.44
CA MET A 1 7.14 1.78 33.42
C MET A 1 8.36 2.29 32.65
N THR A 2 8.95 1.47 31.77
CA THR A 2 10.09 1.87 30.94
C THR A 2 9.55 2.52 29.67
N ALA A 3 9.48 3.84 29.68
CA ALA A 3 9.04 4.62 28.53
C ALA A 3 9.89 4.26 27.30
N SER A 4 9.22 3.85 26.23
CA SER A 4 9.83 3.41 24.98
C SER A 4 10.24 4.63 24.12
N TRP A 5 11.16 5.45 24.64
CA TRP A 5 11.66 6.67 23.99
C TRP A 5 12.22 6.44 22.57
N ARG A 6 12.58 5.18 22.27
CA ARG A 6 13.05 4.75 20.94
C ARG A 6 11.95 4.78 19.87
N LEU A 7 10.67 4.80 20.25
CA LEU A 7 9.54 4.87 19.32
C LEU A 7 9.17 6.30 18.94
N LEU A 8 9.56 7.29 19.75
CA LEU A 8 9.24 8.69 19.55
C LEU A 8 9.59 9.20 18.13
N PRO A 9 10.79 8.98 17.57
CA PRO A 9 11.11 9.46 16.22
C PRO A 9 10.24 8.80 15.14
N ARG A 10 9.83 7.53 15.33
CA ARG A 10 8.93 6.85 14.39
C ARG A 10 7.52 7.43 14.45
N VAL A 11 7.00 7.66 15.65
CA VAL A 11 5.69 8.28 15.86
C VAL A 11 5.66 9.69 15.27
N MET A 12 6.71 10.48 15.50
CA MET A 12 6.84 11.83 14.92
C MET A 12 6.89 11.78 13.38
N ARG A 13 7.61 10.82 12.79
CA ARG A 13 7.60 10.63 11.33
C ARG A 13 6.21 10.29 10.80
N ILE A 14 5.50 9.36 11.45
CA ILE A 14 4.15 8.99 11.06
C ILE A 14 3.22 10.20 11.12
N ALA A 15 3.24 10.95 12.24
CA ALA A 15 2.44 12.15 12.41
C ALA A 15 2.76 13.22 11.34
N ALA A 16 4.04 13.44 11.04
CA ALA A 16 4.47 14.37 10.02
C ALA A 16 3.92 14.00 8.63
N VAL A 17 3.96 12.71 8.26
CA VAL A 17 3.41 12.24 6.97
C VAL A 17 1.89 12.40 6.94
N VAL A 18 1.18 11.99 7.99
CA VAL A 18 -0.29 12.11 8.07
C VAL A 18 -0.74 13.56 7.85
N ILE A 19 -0.04 14.52 8.49
CA ILE A 19 -0.35 15.94 8.35
C ILE A 19 0.08 16.48 6.98
N ARG A 20 1.25 16.06 6.46
CA ARG A 20 1.74 16.44 5.12
C ARG A 20 0.78 16.03 4.00
N TYR A 21 0.10 14.89 4.12
CA TYR A 21 -0.90 14.45 3.13
C TYR A 21 -2.33 14.86 3.46
N ARG A 22 -2.53 15.69 4.50
CA ARG A 22 -3.85 16.18 4.93
C ARG A 22 -4.87 15.05 5.13
N LEU A 23 -4.43 13.97 5.76
CA LEU A 23 -5.28 12.82 6.08
C LEU A 23 -6.09 13.05 7.35
N ASP A 24 -5.75 14.06 8.12
CA ASP A 24 -6.51 14.49 9.28
C ASP A 24 -7.87 15.10 8.91
N ASP A 25 -8.04 15.65 7.71
CA ASP A 25 -9.35 16.06 7.16
C ASP A 25 -10.24 14.84 6.81
N VAL A 26 -9.66 13.64 6.62
CA VAL A 26 -10.42 12.40 6.32
C VAL A 26 -11.08 11.83 7.58
N ILE A 27 -10.57 12.20 8.76
CA ILE A 27 -10.97 11.68 10.07
C ILE A 27 -11.93 12.67 10.76
N ASP A 28 -12.41 13.70 10.08
CA ASP A 28 -13.18 14.82 10.67
C ASP A 28 -14.49 14.39 11.38
N ASP A 29 -15.07 13.22 11.06
CA ASP A 29 -16.23 12.68 11.79
C ASP A 29 -15.89 12.13 13.19
N ALA A 30 -14.60 11.91 13.49
CA ALA A 30 -14.14 11.44 14.79
C ALA A 30 -13.70 12.62 15.68
N HIS A 31 -14.66 13.19 16.41
CA HIS A 31 -14.52 14.35 17.33
C HIS A 31 -13.30 14.31 18.29
N ARG A 32 -12.72 13.14 18.56
CA ARG A 32 -11.56 12.93 19.43
C ARG A 32 -10.23 13.42 18.84
N PHE A 33 -10.12 13.60 17.52
CA PHE A 33 -8.85 13.97 16.86
C PHE A 33 -8.66 15.48 16.65
N ARG A 34 -9.53 16.35 17.19
CA ARG A 34 -9.37 17.82 17.11
C ARG A 34 -8.02 18.32 17.65
N ILE A 35 -7.42 17.62 18.60
CA ILE A 35 -6.09 17.98 19.15
C ILE A 35 -4.97 17.84 18.10
N LEU A 36 -5.12 16.93 17.11
CA LEU A 36 -4.18 16.80 16.00
C LEU A 36 -4.16 18.04 15.10
N ARG A 37 -5.22 18.87 15.08
CA ARG A 37 -5.23 20.13 14.31
C ARG A 37 -4.18 21.12 14.81
N TRP A 38 -3.82 21.10 16.08
CA TRP A 38 -2.75 21.96 16.62
C TRP A 38 -1.37 21.51 16.14
N ALA A 39 -1.19 20.22 15.85
CA ALA A 39 0.05 19.73 15.25
C ALA A 39 0.26 20.27 13.82
N ARG A 40 -0.81 20.71 13.11
CA ARG A 40 -0.70 21.37 11.79
C ARG A 40 0.16 22.64 11.81
N LEU A 41 0.30 23.32 12.96
CA LEU A 41 1.13 24.52 13.09
C LEU A 41 2.63 24.20 13.10
N PHE A 42 3.00 22.97 13.45
CA PHE A 42 4.38 22.53 13.62
C PHE A 42 4.87 21.62 12.49
N VAL A 43 4.01 21.26 11.52
CA VAL A 43 4.37 20.44 10.36
C VAL A 43 4.32 21.30 9.11
N PRO A 44 5.35 21.25 8.24
CA PRO A 44 5.37 22.01 7.00
C PRO A 44 4.15 21.70 6.13
N ARG A 45 3.58 22.76 5.55
CA ARG A 45 2.37 22.69 4.73
C ARG A 45 2.60 21.76 3.54
N ALA A 46 1.60 20.93 3.24
CA ALA A 46 1.58 20.10 2.04
C ALA A 46 1.84 20.97 0.78
N PRO A 47 2.65 20.50 -0.18
CA PRO A 47 2.73 21.13 -1.50
C PRO A 47 1.32 21.30 -2.09
N ALA A 48 1.07 22.42 -2.77
CA ALA A 48 -0.26 22.74 -3.33
C ALA A 48 -0.79 21.62 -4.25
N GLU A 49 0.13 20.95 -4.97
CA GLU A 49 -0.15 19.79 -5.81
C GLU A 49 -0.77 18.63 -5.02
N VAL A 50 -0.20 18.29 -3.86
CA VAL A 50 -0.73 17.21 -2.98
C VAL A 50 -2.08 17.60 -2.41
N ALA A 51 -2.27 18.88 -2.06
CA ALA A 51 -3.53 19.38 -1.53
C ALA A 51 -4.69 19.34 -2.55
N ALA A 52 -4.38 19.36 -3.85
CA ALA A 52 -5.36 19.26 -4.94
C ALA A 52 -5.79 17.82 -5.24
N LEU A 53 -5.04 16.81 -4.78
CA LEU A 53 -5.37 15.41 -5.02
C LEU A 53 -6.61 14.96 -4.23
N PRO A 54 -7.40 14.00 -4.76
CA PRO A 54 -8.44 13.31 -4.01
C PRO A 54 -7.91 12.70 -2.72
N ARG A 55 -8.76 12.60 -1.69
CA ARG A 55 -8.34 12.11 -0.37
C ARG A 55 -7.79 10.66 -0.39
N GLY A 56 -8.34 9.80 -1.25
CA GLY A 56 -7.85 8.44 -1.43
C GLY A 56 -6.44 8.42 -2.04
N ALA A 57 -6.18 9.21 -3.08
CA ALA A 57 -4.85 9.34 -3.68
C ALA A 57 -3.81 9.87 -2.67
N ARG A 58 -4.18 10.85 -1.82
CA ARG A 58 -3.31 11.32 -0.73
C ARG A 58 -3.00 10.22 0.29
N LEU A 59 -3.97 9.35 0.57
CA LEU A 59 -3.78 8.21 1.47
C LEU A 59 -2.79 7.20 0.89
N VAL A 60 -2.94 6.86 -0.39
CA VAL A 60 -2.02 5.98 -1.12
C VAL A 60 -0.59 6.52 -1.04
N LEU A 61 -0.38 7.81 -1.36
CA LEU A 61 0.94 8.44 -1.29
C LEU A 61 1.53 8.42 0.13
N ALA A 62 0.71 8.71 1.14
CA ALA A 62 1.15 8.66 2.54
C ALA A 62 1.61 7.25 2.96
N LEU A 63 0.84 6.21 2.60
CA LEU A 63 1.18 4.83 2.91
C LEU A 63 2.48 4.39 2.20
N THR A 64 2.66 4.81 0.94
CA THR A 64 3.89 4.57 0.18
C THR A 64 5.11 5.27 0.80
N GLU A 65 4.99 6.54 1.22
CA GLU A 65 6.08 7.29 1.86
C GLU A 65 6.47 6.73 3.24
N LEU A 66 5.49 6.20 3.98
CA LEU A 66 5.72 5.52 5.26
C LEU A 66 6.40 4.14 5.08
N GLY A 67 6.32 3.57 3.89
CA GLY A 67 7.09 2.40 3.47
C GLY A 67 6.32 1.08 3.51
N PRO A 68 7.02 -0.06 3.30
CA PRO A 68 6.39 -1.33 2.95
C PRO A 68 5.36 -1.87 3.94
N ILE A 69 5.55 -1.62 5.25
CA ILE A 69 4.59 -2.05 6.28
C ILE A 69 3.24 -1.34 6.10
N PHE A 70 3.26 -0.05 5.78
CA PHE A 70 2.06 0.76 5.57
C PHE A 70 1.41 0.47 4.22
N VAL A 71 2.19 0.16 3.20
CA VAL A 71 1.68 -0.36 1.92
C VAL A 71 0.89 -1.65 2.15
N LYS A 72 1.45 -2.62 2.88
CA LYS A 72 0.75 -3.88 3.23
C LYS A 72 -0.52 -3.63 4.05
N PHE A 73 -0.48 -2.67 4.98
CA PHE A 73 -1.68 -2.26 5.71
C PHE A 73 -2.76 -1.71 4.75
N GLY A 74 -2.39 -0.84 3.81
CA GLY A 74 -3.29 -0.34 2.77
C GLY A 74 -3.86 -1.44 1.89
N GLN A 75 -3.04 -2.42 1.50
CA GLN A 75 -3.48 -3.60 0.76
C GLN A 75 -4.53 -4.40 1.53
N ILE A 76 -4.30 -4.70 2.81
CA ILE A 76 -5.28 -5.39 3.66
C ILE A 76 -6.57 -4.57 3.75
N LEU A 77 -6.45 -3.27 4.01
CA LEU A 77 -7.61 -2.38 4.14
C LEU A 77 -8.42 -2.29 2.83
N SER A 78 -7.74 -2.35 1.67
CA SER A 78 -8.39 -2.36 0.35
C SER A 78 -9.30 -3.58 0.12
N THR A 79 -9.07 -4.69 0.83
CA THR A 79 -9.94 -5.88 0.79
C THR A 79 -11.24 -5.70 1.59
N ARG A 80 -11.27 -4.72 2.51
CA ARG A 80 -12.40 -4.41 3.40
C ARG A 80 -13.12 -3.14 2.96
N ARG A 81 -13.61 -3.17 1.71
CA ARG A 81 -14.34 -2.04 1.09
C ARG A 81 -15.61 -1.65 1.87
N ASP A 82 -16.16 -2.57 2.66
CA ASP A 82 -17.30 -2.33 3.56
C ASP A 82 -17.00 -1.32 4.69
N LEU A 83 -15.71 -1.14 5.03
CA LEU A 83 -15.28 -0.26 6.12
C LEU A 83 -14.83 1.13 5.64
N LEU A 84 -14.86 1.37 4.32
CA LEU A 84 -14.29 2.57 3.72
C LEU A 84 -15.29 3.28 2.80
N PRO A 85 -15.21 4.62 2.72
CA PRO A 85 -15.83 5.35 1.62
C PRO A 85 -15.35 4.83 0.27
N ALA A 86 -16.26 4.74 -0.70
CA ALA A 86 -16.00 4.14 -2.02
C ALA A 86 -14.80 4.79 -2.73
N ASP A 87 -14.69 6.12 -2.66
CA ASP A 87 -13.60 6.89 -3.27
C ASP A 87 -12.22 6.57 -2.67
N ILE A 88 -12.16 6.20 -1.39
CA ILE A 88 -10.91 5.77 -0.74
C ILE A 88 -10.59 4.32 -1.09
N ALA A 89 -11.61 3.45 -1.12
CA ALA A 89 -11.45 2.04 -1.45
C ALA A 89 -10.93 1.83 -2.88
N ASP A 90 -11.43 2.63 -3.84
CA ASP A 90 -10.98 2.58 -5.23
C ASP A 90 -9.51 2.96 -5.36
N GLU A 91 -9.09 4.04 -4.72
CA GLU A 91 -7.69 4.49 -4.74
C GLU A 91 -6.76 3.49 -4.05
N LEU A 92 -7.15 2.91 -2.91
CA LEU A 92 -6.35 1.89 -2.21
C LEU A 92 -6.17 0.61 -3.03
N THR A 93 -7.03 0.33 -4.02
CA THR A 93 -6.85 -0.78 -4.95
C THR A 93 -5.58 -0.61 -5.80
N SER A 94 -5.09 0.62 -5.97
CA SER A 94 -3.81 0.88 -6.67
C SER A 94 -2.59 0.35 -5.91
N LEU A 95 -2.69 0.15 -4.59
CA LEU A 95 -1.62 -0.45 -3.78
C LEU A 95 -1.49 -1.96 -3.98
N GLN A 96 -2.48 -2.61 -4.59
CA GLN A 96 -2.40 -4.03 -4.88
C GLN A 96 -1.44 -4.27 -6.03
N ASP A 97 -0.59 -5.28 -5.89
CA ASP A 97 0.28 -5.74 -6.97
C ASP A 97 -0.58 -6.31 -8.11
N LYS A 98 -0.89 -5.47 -9.09
CA LYS A 98 -1.41 -5.89 -10.37
C LYS A 98 -0.25 -6.09 -11.33
N VAL A 99 0.58 -7.09 -11.03
CA VAL A 99 1.66 -7.45 -11.95
C VAL A 99 1.03 -8.20 -13.11
N THR A 100 1.12 -7.64 -14.31
CA THR A 100 0.73 -8.34 -15.53
C THR A 100 1.51 -9.65 -15.57
N PRO A 101 0.82 -10.81 -15.69
CA PRO A 101 1.53 -12.06 -15.84
C PRO A 101 2.40 -12.01 -17.09
N PHE A 102 3.63 -12.52 -16.98
CA PHE A 102 4.45 -12.76 -18.17
C PHE A 102 3.93 -14.01 -18.90
N ALA A 103 4.34 -14.20 -20.16
CA ALA A 103 3.79 -15.25 -21.00
C ALA A 103 4.05 -16.65 -20.41
N GLY A 104 3.04 -17.52 -20.40
CA GLY A 104 3.18 -18.89 -19.88
C GLY A 104 4.25 -19.73 -20.59
N SER A 105 4.50 -19.43 -21.87
CA SER A 105 5.58 -20.03 -22.65
C SER A 105 6.97 -19.67 -22.10
N GLU A 106 7.17 -18.44 -21.61
CA GLU A 106 8.41 -18.03 -20.94
C GLU A 106 8.56 -18.75 -19.60
N ALA A 107 7.47 -18.95 -18.86
CA ALA A 107 7.47 -19.71 -17.62
C ALA A 107 7.87 -21.17 -17.86
N ARG A 108 7.32 -21.79 -18.90
CA ARG A 108 7.70 -23.14 -19.33
C ARG A 108 9.20 -23.26 -19.61
N ILE A 109 9.75 -22.36 -20.43
CA ILE A 109 11.18 -22.36 -20.78
C ILE A 109 12.04 -22.20 -19.52
N ALA A 110 11.67 -21.31 -18.60
CA ALA A 110 12.40 -21.10 -17.36
C ALA A 110 12.40 -22.36 -16.47
N VAL A 111 11.25 -23.02 -16.35
CA VAL A 111 11.11 -24.27 -15.57
C VAL A 111 11.90 -25.42 -16.21
N GLU A 112 11.79 -25.63 -17.53
CA GLU A 112 12.55 -26.67 -18.24
C GLU A 112 14.06 -26.45 -18.12
N ARG A 113 14.52 -25.19 -18.20
CA ARG A 113 15.93 -24.84 -17.98
C ARG A 113 16.39 -25.11 -16.54
N ALA A 114 15.56 -24.80 -15.54
CA ALA A 114 15.89 -25.06 -14.15
C ALA A 114 15.92 -26.56 -13.81
N LEU A 115 15.09 -27.36 -14.46
CA LEU A 115 14.99 -28.80 -14.23
C LEU A 115 15.92 -29.64 -15.12
N GLY A 116 16.41 -29.07 -16.23
CA GLY A 116 17.22 -29.78 -17.22
C GLY A 116 16.45 -30.89 -17.96
N ALA A 117 15.12 -30.79 -18.01
CA ALA A 117 14.23 -31.80 -18.60
C ALA A 117 12.97 -31.12 -19.15
N ALA A 118 12.31 -31.76 -20.12
CA ALA A 118 11.05 -31.26 -20.65
C ALA A 118 9.93 -31.36 -19.59
N ILE A 119 8.99 -30.42 -19.57
CA ILE A 119 7.91 -30.39 -18.57
C ILE A 119 7.09 -31.68 -18.58
N GLY A 120 6.81 -32.23 -19.76
CA GLY A 120 6.02 -33.47 -19.90
C GLY A 120 6.68 -34.72 -19.34
N GLU A 121 7.98 -34.69 -19.05
CA GLU A 121 8.69 -35.81 -18.43
C GLU A 121 8.56 -35.81 -16.89
N ARG A 122 8.24 -34.66 -16.30
CA ARG A 122 8.27 -34.45 -14.84
C ARG A 122 6.92 -34.08 -14.25
N PHE A 123 6.02 -33.54 -15.05
CA PHE A 123 4.68 -33.12 -14.63
C PHE A 123 3.62 -33.84 -15.44
N ALA A 124 2.53 -34.26 -14.79
CA ALA A 124 1.38 -34.87 -15.45
C ALA A 124 0.60 -33.88 -16.32
N ALA A 125 0.59 -32.61 -15.93
CA ALA A 125 -0.02 -31.50 -16.66
C ALA A 125 0.68 -30.19 -16.28
N PHE A 126 0.68 -29.23 -17.21
CA PHE A 126 1.17 -27.88 -17.00
C PHE A 126 0.26 -26.90 -17.73
N ASP A 127 -0.32 -25.95 -17.00
CA ASP A 127 -1.17 -24.91 -17.57
C ASP A 127 -0.33 -23.67 -17.85
N GLU A 128 -0.36 -23.19 -19.09
CA GLU A 128 0.34 -21.98 -19.51
C GLU A 128 -0.49 -20.72 -19.20
N GLN A 129 -1.76 -20.85 -18.79
CA GLN A 129 -2.52 -19.72 -18.24
C GLN A 129 -2.09 -19.45 -16.79
N PRO A 130 -1.54 -18.26 -16.50
CA PRO A 130 -1.15 -17.90 -15.16
C PRO A 130 -2.37 -17.66 -14.28
N LEU A 131 -2.43 -18.37 -13.15
CA LEU A 131 -3.51 -18.23 -12.16
C LEU A 131 -3.32 -16.99 -11.26
N ALA A 132 -2.07 -16.60 -11.02
CA ALA A 132 -1.69 -15.47 -10.18
C ALA A 132 -0.29 -14.98 -10.55
N SER A 133 0.06 -13.79 -10.05
CA SER A 133 1.43 -13.26 -10.08
C SER A 133 1.94 -13.07 -8.66
N ALA A 134 3.23 -13.31 -8.45
CA ALA A 134 3.90 -13.11 -7.17
C ALA A 134 5.07 -12.13 -7.37
N SER A 135 5.17 -11.11 -6.51
CA SER A 135 6.35 -10.24 -6.48
C SER A 135 7.54 -11.00 -5.86
N ILE A 136 8.72 -10.84 -6.45
CA ILE A 136 10.03 -11.29 -5.92
C ILE A 136 10.74 -10.11 -5.25
#